data_AF-A0A2A4SJ86-F1
#
_entry.id   AF-A0A2A4SJ86-F1
#
_cell.length_a   1.000
_cell.length_b   1.000
_cell.length_c   1.000
_cell.angle_alpha   90.00
_cell.angle_beta   90.00
_cell.angle_gamma   90.00
#
_symmetry.space_group_name_H-M   'P 1'
#
loop_
_entity.id
_entity.type
_entity.pdbx_description
1 polymer ?
#
loop_
_entity_poly.entity_id
_entity_poly.type
_entity_poly.pdbx_seq_one_letter_code
_entity_poly.pdbx_strand_id
1 'polypeptide(L)'
;MDIPNIPKGDEAREATRALGGYVYQIYTSALAWLELGDEELLLLEVAEDFAIVATDALQAVQVKETKNSVTINSKDIVESINSFVDLQQKNPDFNVRLRHLTTSEITKERSPKDRIGDIPTLKSWRILQ
;
A
#
# COMPACT_ATOMS: atom_id res chain seq x y z
N MET A 1 28.09 -19.46 33.18
CA MET A 1 27.19 -20.06 32.18
C MET A 1 27.68 -19.59 30.83
N ASP A 2 28.28 -20.47 30.05
CA ASP A 2 28.70 -20.14 28.69
C ASP A 2 27.47 -20.09 27.80
N ILE A 3 27.25 -18.95 27.16
CA ILE A 3 26.17 -18.78 26.19
C ILE A 3 26.65 -19.44 24.89
N PRO A 4 25.93 -20.43 24.36
CA PRO A 4 26.34 -21.09 23.13
C PRO A 4 26.39 -20.07 21.98
N ASN A 5 27.37 -20.24 21.09
CA ASN A 5 27.53 -19.40 19.91
C ASN A 5 26.30 -19.58 19.00
N ILE A 6 25.43 -18.57 18.95
CA ILE A 6 24.20 -18.61 18.14
C ILE A 6 24.60 -18.44 16.67
N PRO A 7 24.27 -19.41 15.78
CA PRO A 7 24.53 -19.25 14.36
C PRO A 7 23.78 -18.03 13.83
N LYS A 8 24.49 -17.11 13.17
CA LYS A 8 23.85 -16.02 12.43
C LYS A 8 23.24 -16.60 11.16
N GLY A 9 21.92 -16.46 11.02
CA GLY A 9 21.23 -16.76 9.77
C GLY A 9 21.58 -15.75 8.67
N ASP A 10 21.15 -16.04 7.44
CA ASP A 10 21.14 -15.02 6.39
C ASP A 10 20.03 -14.02 6.71
N GLU A 11 20.40 -12.83 7.21
CA GLU A 11 19.47 -11.75 7.53
C GLU A 11 18.55 -11.46 6.33
N ALA A 12 19.02 -11.59 5.08
CA ALA A 12 18.23 -11.41 3.86
C ALA A 12 17.11 -12.46 3.69
N ARG A 13 17.20 -13.60 4.37
CA ARG A 13 16.27 -14.73 4.29
C ARG A 13 15.57 -15.06 5.61
N GLU A 14 15.76 -14.25 6.65
CA GLU A 14 15.02 -14.39 7.89
C GLU A 14 13.51 -14.22 7.64
N ALA A 15 12.72 -15.17 8.15
CA ALA A 15 11.27 -15.23 8.00
C ALA A 15 10.55 -13.96 8.48
N THR A 16 11.20 -13.17 9.34
CA THR A 16 10.72 -11.91 9.90
C THR A 16 10.29 -10.91 8.81
N ARG A 17 11.00 -10.85 7.67
CA ARG A 17 10.67 -9.90 6.58
C ARG A 17 9.48 -10.36 5.72
N ALA A 18 9.32 -11.68 5.54
CA ALA A 18 8.15 -12.24 4.88
C ALA A 18 6.91 -12.15 5.77
N LEU A 19 7.07 -12.35 7.08
CA LEU A 19 6.00 -12.23 8.07
C LEU A 19 5.51 -10.80 8.24
N GLY A 20 6.39 -9.79 8.14
CA GLY A 20 6.01 -8.39 8.32
C GLY A 20 4.91 -7.92 7.37
N GLY A 21 5.07 -8.20 6.06
CA GLY A 21 4.07 -7.83 5.05
C GLY A 21 2.70 -8.45 5.31
N TYR A 22 2.67 -9.74 5.65
CA TYR A 22 1.43 -10.45 6.01
C TYR A 22 0.81 -9.92 7.31
N VAL A 23 1.61 -9.65 8.34
CA VAL A 23 1.12 -9.10 9.61
C VAL A 23 0.49 -7.72 9.38
N TYR A 24 1.14 -6.86 8.59
CA TYR A 24 0.62 -5.54 8.32
C TYR A 24 -0.69 -5.60 7.51
N GLN A 25 -0.75 -6.45 6.48
CA GLN A 25 -1.97 -6.69 5.71
C GLN A 25 -3.12 -7.17 6.60
N ILE A 26 -2.89 -8.20 7.43
CA ILE A 26 -3.88 -8.75 8.38
C ILE A 26 -4.36 -7.68 9.36
N TYR A 27 -3.45 -6.87 9.90
CA TYR A 27 -3.82 -5.79 10.81
C TYR A 27 -4.70 -4.74 10.12
N THR A 28 -4.31 -4.30 8.92
CA THR A 28 -5.07 -3.30 8.17
C THR A 28 -6.44 -3.80 7.70
N SER A 29 -6.55 -5.08 7.30
CA SER A 29 -7.83 -5.66 6.90
C SER A 29 -8.75 -5.91 8.09
N ALA A 30 -8.20 -6.33 9.24
CA ALA A 30 -8.96 -6.43 10.48
C ALA A 30 -9.50 -5.07 10.94
N LEU A 31 -8.70 -4.01 10.83
CA LEU A 31 -9.16 -2.65 11.14
C LEU A 31 -10.28 -2.21 10.19
N ALA A 32 -10.12 -2.43 8.88
CA ALA A 32 -11.16 -2.14 7.89
C ALA A 32 -12.45 -2.91 8.17
N TRP A 33 -12.35 -4.17 8.63
CA TRP A 33 -13.52 -4.97 8.98
C TRP A 33 -14.30 -4.38 10.17
N LEU A 34 -13.62 -3.83 11.17
CA LEU A 34 -14.26 -3.20 12.32
C LEU A 34 -15.04 -1.92 11.95
N GLU A 35 -14.69 -1.28 10.83
CA GLU A 35 -15.29 -0.04 10.34
C GLU A 35 -16.33 -0.26 9.23
N LEU A 36 -16.60 -1.52 8.87
CA LEU A 36 -17.46 -1.91 7.75
C LEU A 36 -18.93 -1.54 8.01
N GLY A 37 -19.57 -0.89 7.04
CA GLY A 37 -21.01 -0.61 7.07
C GLY A 37 -21.88 -1.84 6.81
N ASP A 38 -23.17 -1.77 7.15
CA ASP A 38 -24.11 -2.89 7.06
C ASP A 38 -24.29 -3.46 5.63
N GLU A 39 -24.06 -2.64 4.60
CA GLU A 39 -24.19 -3.01 3.18
C GLU A 39 -22.83 -3.09 2.46
N GLU A 40 -21.73 -3.05 3.22
CA GLU A 40 -20.38 -3.11 2.66
C GLU A 40 -19.80 -4.55 2.75
N LEU A 41 -19.00 -4.92 1.76
CA LEU A 41 -18.35 -6.21 1.67
C LEU A 41 -16.83 -6.03 1.66
N LEU A 42 -16.15 -6.60 2.65
CA LEU A 42 -14.68 -6.71 2.66
C LEU A 42 -14.26 -7.96 1.89
N LEU A 43 -13.47 -7.78 0.83
CA LEU A 43 -12.87 -8.83 0.02
C LEU A 43 -11.36 -8.83 0.25
N LEU A 44 -10.80 -9.97 0.65
CA LEU A 44 -9.34 -10.14 0.81
C LEU A 44 -8.75 -10.78 -0.45
N GLU A 45 -7.57 -10.33 -0.88
CA GLU A 45 -6.87 -10.88 -2.07
C GLU A 45 -7.68 -10.76 -3.38
N VAL A 46 -8.59 -9.79 -3.45
CA VAL A 46 -9.40 -9.49 -4.64
C VAL A 46 -9.03 -8.11 -5.15
N ALA A 47 -8.65 -8.03 -6.43
CA ALA A 47 -8.10 -6.86 -7.11
C ALA A 47 -6.75 -6.35 -6.57
N GLU A 48 -6.63 -6.20 -5.25
CA GLU A 48 -5.44 -5.80 -4.49
C GLU A 48 -5.37 -6.63 -3.19
N ASP A 49 -4.55 -6.20 -2.22
CA ASP A 49 -4.38 -6.90 -0.93
C ASP A 49 -5.72 -7.02 -0.16
N PHE A 50 -6.58 -5.98 -0.23
CA PHE A 50 -8.00 -6.09 0.09
C PHE A 50 -8.83 -5.00 -0.61
N ALA A 51 -10.15 -5.19 -0.68
CA ALA A 51 -11.09 -4.22 -1.20
C ALA A 51 -12.37 -4.16 -0.36
N ILE A 52 -13.00 -2.99 -0.28
CA ILE A 52 -14.34 -2.79 0.28
C ILE A 52 -15.28 -2.44 -0.86
N VAL A 53 -16.39 -3.14 -0.98
CA VAL A 53 -17.41 -2.93 -2.02
C VAL A 53 -18.71 -2.50 -1.37
N ALA A 54 -19.32 -1.45 -1.90
CA ALA A 54 -20.68 -1.03 -1.61
C ALA A 54 -21.49 -0.99 -2.93
N THR A 55 -22.78 -0.67 -2.85
CA THR A 55 -23.72 -0.69 -3.99
C THR A 55 -23.21 0.02 -5.25
N ASP A 56 -22.50 1.15 -5.11
CA ASP A 56 -21.96 1.95 -6.23
C ASP A 56 -20.48 2.35 -6.04
N ALA A 57 -19.78 1.76 -5.06
CA ALA A 57 -18.41 2.14 -4.72
C ALA A 57 -17.50 0.92 -4.57
N LEU A 58 -16.26 1.07 -5.05
CA LEU A 58 -15.19 0.08 -4.89
C LEU A 58 -13.97 0.76 -4.31
N GLN A 59 -13.62 0.45 -3.06
CA GLN A 59 -12.39 0.92 -2.44
C GLN A 59 -11.35 -0.20 -2.40
N ALA A 60 -10.36 -0.16 -3.29
CA ALA A 60 -9.23 -1.07 -3.28
C ALA A 60 -8.08 -0.53 -2.40
N VAL A 61 -7.41 -1.40 -1.67
CA VAL A 61 -6.29 -1.05 -0.80
C VAL A 61 -5.09 -1.95 -1.09
N GLN A 62 -3.96 -1.32 -1.36
CA GLN A 62 -2.67 -1.98 -1.52
C GLN A 62 -1.78 -1.63 -0.33
N VAL A 63 -1.14 -2.63 0.25
CA VAL A 63 -0.34 -2.58 1.46
C VAL A 63 1.10 -2.95 1.12
N LYS A 64 2.03 -2.04 1.37
CA LYS A 64 3.47 -2.26 1.17
C LYS A 64 4.24 -1.94 2.45
N GLU A 65 4.89 -2.96 3.02
CA GLU A 65 5.88 -2.72 4.08
C GLU A 65 7.27 -2.59 3.46
N THR A 66 7.77 -1.36 3.42
CA THR A 66 9.11 -1.04 2.91
C THR A 66 9.76 0.01 3.81
N LYS A 67 11.07 -0.13 4.06
CA LYS A 67 11.86 0.78 4.91
C LYS A 67 12.53 1.93 4.15
N ASN A 68 12.34 1.99 2.83
CA ASN A 68 13.01 2.95 1.96
C ASN A 68 12.19 4.23 1.79
N SER A 69 12.79 5.27 1.23
CA SER A 69 12.02 6.43 0.80
C SER A 69 11.26 6.15 -0.48
N VAL A 70 10.08 6.76 -0.66
CA VAL A 70 9.23 6.63 -1.84
C VAL A 70 8.93 8.00 -2.46
N THR A 71 8.84 8.05 -3.80
CA THR A 71 8.45 9.25 -4.58
C THR A 71 7.39 8.86 -5.62
N ILE A 72 6.85 9.82 -6.39
CA ILE A 72 5.79 9.51 -7.37
C ILE A 72 6.27 8.55 -8.48
N ASN A 73 7.58 8.55 -8.74
CA ASN A 73 8.22 7.74 -9.78
C ASN A 73 8.71 6.38 -9.25
N SER A 74 8.49 6.07 -7.97
CA SER A 74 8.81 4.74 -7.44
C SER A 74 7.96 3.68 -8.15
N LYS A 75 8.57 2.53 -8.45
CA LYS A 75 7.95 1.47 -9.26
C LYS A 75 6.59 1.02 -8.69
N ASP A 76 6.53 0.79 -7.38
CA ASP A 76 5.33 0.38 -6.65
C ASP A 76 4.21 1.43 -6.70
N ILE A 77 4.55 2.72 -6.64
CA ILE A 77 3.58 3.82 -6.81
C ILE A 77 3.02 3.86 -8.24
N VAL A 78 3.87 3.72 -9.25
CA VAL A 78 3.43 3.68 -10.65
C VAL A 78 2.54 2.46 -10.91
N GLU A 79 2.91 1.29 -10.36
CA GLU A 79 2.07 0.08 -10.43
C GLU A 79 0.70 0.28 -9.77
N SER A 80 0.64 1.00 -8.64
CA SER A 80 -0.63 1.35 -7.97
C SER A 80 -1.52 2.24 -8.84
N ILE A 81 -0.93 3.24 -9.50
CA ILE A 81 -1.66 4.15 -10.39
C ILE A 81 -2.21 3.38 -11.60
N ASN A 82 -1.41 2.50 -12.20
CA ASN A 82 -1.86 1.66 -13.30
C ASN A 82 -3.02 0.75 -12.87
N SER A 83 -2.90 0.13 -11.69
CA SER A 83 -3.98 -0.72 -11.17
C SER A 83 -5.27 0.06 -10.92
N PHE A 84 -5.19 1.28 -10.39
CA PHE A 84 -6.35 2.15 -10.26
C PHE A 84 -7.05 2.38 -11.60
N VAL A 85 -6.29 2.69 -12.66
CA VAL A 85 -6.84 2.89 -14.00
C VAL A 85 -7.48 1.60 -14.52
N ASP A 86 -6.82 0.46 -14.37
CA ASP A 86 -7.34 -0.84 -14.79
C ASP A 86 -8.64 -1.20 -14.05
N LEU A 87 -8.72 -0.94 -12.74
CA LEU A 87 -9.90 -1.17 -11.93
C LEU A 87 -11.06 -0.28 -12.36
N GLN A 88 -10.80 1.00 -12.62
CA GLN A 88 -11.82 1.93 -13.11
C GLN A 88 -12.36 1.50 -14.48
N GLN A 89 -11.51 1.00 -15.38
CA GLN A 89 -11.92 0.53 -16.69
C GLN A 89 -12.75 -0.76 -16.64
N LYS A 90 -12.39 -1.69 -15.74
CA LYS A 90 -13.11 -2.96 -15.56
C LYS A 90 -14.44 -2.81 -14.82
N ASN A 91 -14.58 -1.75 -14.02
CA ASN A 91 -15.73 -1.52 -13.16
C ASN A 91 -16.33 -0.12 -13.43
N PRO A 92 -16.86 0.12 -14.66
CA PRO A 92 -17.31 1.45 -15.07
C PRO A 92 -18.50 1.99 -14.26
N ASP A 93 -19.28 1.10 -13.66
CA ASP A 93 -20.47 1.45 -12.86
C ASP A 93 -20.11 1.79 -11.40
N PHE A 94 -18.85 1.58 -10.99
CA PHE A 94 -18.39 1.84 -9.62
C PHE A 94 -17.58 3.13 -9.52
N ASN A 95 -17.79 3.86 -8.43
CA ASN A 95 -16.88 4.90 -7.97
C ASN A 95 -15.64 4.24 -7.35
N VAL A 96 -14.60 4.06 -8.18
CA VAL A 96 -13.38 3.39 -7.73
C VAL A 96 -12.50 4.37 -6.94
N ARG A 97 -12.02 3.91 -5.80
CA ARG A 97 -10.97 4.56 -5.01
C ARG A 97 -9.86 3.56 -4.76
N LEU A 98 -8.61 3.97 -4.92
CA LEU A 98 -7.46 3.14 -4.57
C LEU A 98 -6.62 3.84 -3.50
N ARG A 99 -6.31 3.13 -2.42
CA ARG A 99 -5.44 3.61 -1.35
C ARG A 99 -4.16 2.77 -1.30
N HIS A 100 -3.03 3.42 -1.57
CA HIS A 100 -1.71 2.83 -1.35
C HIS A 100 -1.25 3.13 0.09
N LEU A 101 -1.19 2.10 0.92
CA LEU A 101 -0.69 2.16 2.29
C LEU A 101 0.76 1.68 2.33
N THR A 102 1.65 2.54 2.81
CA THR A 102 3.06 2.21 2.96
C THR A 102 3.64 2.75 4.26
N THR A 103 4.65 2.04 4.78
CA THR A 103 5.51 2.50 5.89
C THR A 103 6.71 3.33 5.41
N SER A 104 6.88 3.49 4.09
CA SER A 104 7.97 4.26 3.49
C SER A 104 7.86 5.76 3.79
N GLU A 105 9.01 6.43 3.93
CA GLU A 105 9.05 7.88 4.04
C GLU A 105 8.81 8.54 2.68
N ILE A 106 7.87 9.48 2.58
CA ILE A 106 7.61 10.22 1.35
C ILE A 106 8.65 11.33 1.16
N THR A 107 9.40 11.26 0.04
CA THR A 107 10.46 12.22 -0.32
C THR A 107 10.33 12.75 -1.75
N LYS A 108 11.27 13.59 -2.18
CA LYS A 108 11.31 14.18 -3.53
C LYS A 108 12.16 13.33 -4.48
N GLU A 109 11.84 13.42 -5.76
CA GLU A 109 12.66 12.86 -6.84
C GLU A 109 14.10 13.37 -6.72
N ARG A 110 15.08 12.51 -7.03
CA ARG A 110 16.49 12.87 -6.94
C ARG A 110 16.85 14.01 -7.91
N SER A 111 16.37 13.94 -9.15
CA SER A 111 16.65 14.96 -10.17
C SER A 111 15.67 16.13 -10.04
N PRO A 112 16.15 17.39 -10.02
CA PRO A 112 15.26 18.56 -9.99
C PRO A 112 14.29 18.64 -11.17
N LYS A 113 14.69 18.15 -12.35
CA LYS A 113 13.84 18.16 -13.57
C LYS A 113 12.60 17.27 -13.43
N ASP A 114 12.65 16.27 -12.55
CA ASP A 114 11.57 15.33 -12.31
C ASP A 114 10.66 15.77 -11.15
N ARG A 115 10.95 16.93 -10.53
CA ARG A 115 10.18 17.48 -9.40
C ARG A 115 9.13 18.46 -9.89
N ILE A 116 7.97 18.44 -9.24
CA ILE A 116 6.95 19.48 -9.39
C ILE A 116 7.07 20.45 -8.20
N GLY A 117 7.99 21.40 -8.32
CA GLY A 117 8.31 22.35 -7.25
C GLY A 117 9.11 21.74 -6.09
N ASP A 118 8.92 22.30 -4.90
CA ASP A 118 9.75 21.96 -3.73
C ASP A 118 9.09 21.05 -2.69
N ILE A 119 7.83 20.68 -2.91
CA ILE A 119 7.07 19.77 -2.05
C ILE A 119 7.07 18.39 -2.73
N PRO A 120 7.34 17.28 -2.01
CA PRO A 120 7.14 15.94 -2.53
C PRO A 120 5.75 15.79 -3.18
N THR A 121 5.71 15.34 -4.44
CA THR A 121 4.46 15.25 -5.21
C THR A 121 3.36 14.45 -4.48
N LEU A 122 3.73 13.33 -3.86
CA LEU A 122 2.81 12.51 -3.06
C LEU A 122 2.26 13.23 -1.81
N LYS A 123 3.00 14.18 -1.21
CA LYS A 123 2.48 15.03 -0.13
C LYS A 123 1.51 16.08 -0.69
N SER A 124 1.84 16.68 -1.83
CA SER A 124 0.96 17.65 -2.49
C SER A 124 -0.40 17.04 -2.84
N TRP A 125 -0.43 15.80 -3.34
CA TRP A 125 -1.68 15.10 -3.68
C TRP A 125 -2.57 14.81 -2.48
N ARG A 126 -2.01 14.50 -1.31
CA ARG A 126 -2.80 14.29 -0.08
C ARG A 126 -3.57 15.54 0.36
N ILE A 127 -3.10 16.73 -0.01
CA ILE A 127 -3.74 18.01 0.37
C ILE A 127 -4.89 18.36 -0.60
N LEU A 128 -4.94 17.72 -1.78
CA LEU A 128 -5.94 18.00 -2.81
C LEU A 128 -7.18 17.08 -2.72
N GLN A 129 -7.22 16.14 -1.76
CA GLN A 129 -8.37 15.27 -1.48
C GLN A 129 -9.31 15.93 -0.48
#